data_AF-G9BAK4-F1
#
_entry.id   AF-G9BAK4-F1
#
_cell.length_a   1.000
_cell.length_b   1.000
_cell.length_c   1.000
_cell.angle_alpha   90.00
_cell.angle_beta   90.00
_cell.angle_gamma   90.00
#
_symmetry.space_group_name_H-M   'P 1'
#
loop_
_entity.id
_entity.type
_entity.pdbx_description
1 polymer ?
#
loop_
_entity_poly.entity_id
_entity_poly.type
_entity_poly.pdbx_seq_one_letter_code
_entity_poly.pdbx_strand_id
1 'polypeptide(L)'
;MEKGDRLRLPVYPKAVARGNAVIVIWEGGEEQLWGHEDDEPIAVAVAEDIQLGLRAIHYVRTSLLESLGETMGLLEEAGVPAEHLDDIMYEGYRGIRRWFVELEKTKSVEALLSA
;
A
#
# COMPACT_ATOMS: atom_id res chain seq x y z
N MET A 1 28.54 8.07 -20.69
CA MET A 1 27.52 8.50 -21.66
C MET A 1 26.19 8.43 -20.97
N GLU A 2 25.49 9.57 -20.93
CA GLU A 2 24.04 9.80 -20.69
C GLU A 2 23.30 8.87 -19.71
N LYS A 3 22.57 9.33 -18.70
CA LYS A 3 22.04 10.64 -18.32
C LYS A 3 21.73 10.48 -16.84
N GLY A 4 21.92 11.53 -16.05
CA GLY A 4 21.33 11.58 -14.72
C GLY A 4 19.83 11.33 -14.86
N ASP A 5 19.39 10.13 -14.47
CA ASP A 5 18.03 9.92 -14.04
C ASP A 5 17.84 10.91 -12.89
N ARG A 6 17.29 12.08 -13.23
CA ARG A 6 16.67 12.95 -12.24
C ARG A 6 15.76 12.01 -11.48
N LEU A 7 16.11 11.70 -10.22
CA LEU A 7 15.37 10.80 -9.36
C LEU A 7 13.91 11.25 -9.38
N ARG A 8 13.13 10.63 -10.26
CA ARG A 8 11.68 10.77 -10.22
C ARG A 8 11.30 9.97 -8.99
N LEU A 9 10.88 10.70 -7.97
CA LEU A 9 10.33 10.10 -6.78
C LEU A 9 9.25 9.10 -7.20
N PRO A 10 9.21 7.92 -6.57
CA PRO A 10 8.27 6.92 -6.98
C PRO A 10 6.86 7.35 -6.57
N VAL A 11 5.86 7.06 -7.40
CA VAL A 11 4.44 7.42 -7.15
C VAL A 11 3.85 6.63 -5.97
N TYR A 12 4.48 5.51 -5.63
CA TYR A 12 4.20 4.66 -4.47
C TYR A 12 5.51 3.98 -4.04
N PRO A 13 5.61 3.38 -2.84
CA PRO A 13 6.87 2.82 -2.35
C PRO A 13 7.44 1.76 -3.31
N LYS A 14 8.76 1.81 -3.51
CA LYS A 14 9.49 0.94 -4.44
C LYS A 14 10.53 0.10 -3.70
N ALA A 15 10.56 -1.21 -3.92
CA ALA A 15 11.61 -2.07 -3.42
C ALA A 15 12.70 -2.27 -4.48
N VAL A 16 13.96 -2.23 -4.07
CA VAL A 16 15.13 -2.45 -4.93
C VAL A 16 16.20 -3.24 -4.20
N ALA A 17 16.93 -4.08 -4.93
CA ALA A 17 18.17 -4.68 -4.46
C ALA A 17 19.36 -3.77 -4.78
N ARG A 18 20.31 -3.66 -3.85
CA ARG A 18 21.63 -3.03 -4.06
C ARG A 18 22.71 -3.94 -3.50
N GLY A 19 23.33 -4.74 -4.35
CA GLY A 19 24.13 -5.87 -3.90
C GLY A 19 23.24 -6.88 -3.16
N ASN A 20 23.65 -7.32 -1.97
CA ASN A 20 22.86 -8.22 -1.15
C ASN A 20 21.85 -7.50 -0.22
N ALA A 21 21.73 -6.17 -0.30
CA ALA A 21 20.81 -5.40 0.54
C ALA A 21 19.47 -5.17 -0.20
N VAL A 22 18.37 -5.27 0.55
CA VAL A 22 17.02 -4.93 0.08
C VAL A 22 16.60 -3.60 0.68
N ILE A 23 16.26 -2.64 -0.17
CA ILE A 23 15.94 -1.26 0.22
C ILE A 23 14.55 -0.89 -0.29
N VAL A 24 13.75 -0.29 0.57
CA VAL A 24 12.48 0.34 0.20
C VAL A 24 12.69 1.84 0.07
N ILE A 25 12.33 2.40 -1.08
CA ILE A 25 12.35 3.83 -1.38
C ILE A 25 10.92 4.34 -1.31
N TRP A 26 10.64 5.21 -0.35
CA TRP A 26 9.33 5.80 -0.12
C TRP A 26 9.03 6.93 -1.12
N GLU A 27 7.77 7.35 -1.17
CA GLU A 27 7.27 8.40 -2.08
C GLU A 27 8.00 9.75 -1.91
N GLY A 28 8.49 10.04 -0.69
CA GLY A 28 9.31 11.23 -0.40
C GLY A 28 10.78 11.11 -0.80
N GLY A 29 11.21 9.95 -1.32
CA GLY A 29 12.60 9.63 -1.63
C GLY A 29 13.41 9.13 -0.44
N GLU A 30 12.79 9.02 0.73
CA GLU A 30 13.41 8.39 1.90
C GLU A 30 13.69 6.92 1.62
N GLU A 31 14.90 6.48 1.96
CA GLU A 31 15.33 5.09 1.78
C GLU A 31 15.38 4.39 3.14
N GLN A 32 14.77 3.21 3.19
CA GLN A 32 14.78 2.36 4.36
C GLN A 32 15.38 1.01 4.00
N LEU A 33 16.42 0.62 4.72
CA LEU A 33 16.94 -0.74 4.66
C LEU A 33 15.89 -1.70 5.23
N TRP A 34 15.47 -2.66 4.43
CA TRP A 34 14.57 -3.72 4.84
C TRP A 34 15.33 -4.88 5.47
N GLY A 35 16.39 -5.32 4.81
CA GLY A 35 17.18 -6.47 5.23
C GLY A 35 18.39 -6.73 4.32
N HIS A 36 19.13 -7.77 4.65
CA HIS A 36 20.22 -8.30 3.83
C HIS A 36 19.97 -9.78 3.57
N GLU A 37 20.30 -10.22 2.37
CA GLU A 37 20.30 -11.61 1.96
C GLU A 37 21.73 -12.14 1.82
N ASP A 38 21.87 -13.45 1.65
CA ASP A 38 23.17 -14.12 1.54
C ASP A 38 23.93 -13.70 0.26
N ASP A 39 23.20 -13.46 -0.83
CA ASP A 39 23.75 -12.99 -2.10
C ASP A 39 22.78 -12.05 -2.85
N GLU A 40 23.31 -11.42 -3.91
CA GLU A 40 22.57 -10.46 -4.73
C GLU A 40 21.39 -11.10 -5.48
N PRO A 41 21.50 -12.29 -6.11
CA PRO A 41 20.34 -12.96 -6.71
C PRO A 41 19.15 -13.16 -5.76
N ILE A 42 19.41 -13.55 -4.50
CA ILE A 42 18.35 -13.71 -3.50
C ILE A 42 17.75 -12.34 -3.14
N ALA A 43 18.59 -11.32 -2.91
CA ALA A 43 18.12 -9.96 -2.64
C ALA A 43 17.25 -9.39 -3.76
N VAL A 44 17.58 -9.68 -5.03
CA VAL A 44 16.75 -9.31 -6.18
C VAL A 44 15.39 -9.98 -6.12
N ALA A 45 15.34 -11.30 -5.91
CA ALA A 45 14.08 -12.03 -5.82
C ALA A 45 13.19 -11.51 -4.66
N VAL A 46 13.78 -11.29 -3.48
CA VAL A 46 13.08 -10.73 -2.33
C VAL A 46 12.57 -9.31 -2.61
N ALA A 47 13.38 -8.46 -3.26
CA ALA A 47 12.96 -7.12 -3.65
C ALA A 47 11.78 -7.16 -4.65
N GLU A 48 11.76 -8.10 -5.59
CA GLU A 48 10.65 -8.28 -6.54
C GLU A 48 9.35 -8.73 -5.83
N ASP A 49 9.45 -9.66 -4.87
CA ASP A 49 8.30 -10.11 -4.07
C ASP A 49 7.74 -8.98 -3.22
N ILE A 50 8.59 -8.22 -2.54
CA ILE A 50 8.18 -7.03 -1.79
C ILE A 50 7.55 -6.01 -2.74
N GLN A 51 8.14 -5.79 -3.92
CA GLN A 51 7.61 -4.87 -4.92
C GLN A 51 6.22 -5.27 -5.39
N LEU A 52 5.96 -6.58 -5.55
CA LEU A 52 4.64 -7.10 -5.88
C LEU A 52 3.63 -6.78 -4.77
N GLY A 53 4.00 -7.00 -3.51
CA GLY A 53 3.18 -6.66 -2.34
C GLY A 53 2.85 -5.17 -2.27
N LEU A 54 3.86 -4.31 -2.41
CA LEU A 54 3.69 -2.85 -2.41
C LEU A 54 2.78 -2.38 -3.54
N ARG A 55 2.90 -2.97 -4.73
CA ARG A 55 2.03 -2.68 -5.88
C ARG A 55 0.58 -3.09 -5.61
N ALA A 56 0.36 -4.25 -5.01
CA ALA A 56 -0.98 -4.70 -4.65
C ALA A 56 -1.63 -3.78 -3.61
N ILE A 57 -0.87 -3.37 -2.59
CA ILE A 57 -1.34 -2.40 -1.58
C ILE A 57 -1.70 -1.07 -2.25
N HIS A 58 -0.85 -0.55 -3.13
CA HIS A 58 -1.10 0.69 -3.85
C HIS A 58 -2.39 0.59 -4.69
N TYR A 59 -2.54 -0.49 -5.47
CA TYR A 59 -3.72 -0.72 -6.29
C TYR A 59 -5.00 -0.71 -5.44
N VAL A 60 -5.05 -1.51 -4.37
CA VAL A 60 -6.23 -1.60 -3.48
C VAL A 60 -6.53 -0.24 -2.84
N ARG A 61 -5.50 0.49 -2.38
CA ARG A 61 -5.68 1.83 -1.81
C ARG A 61 -6.31 2.79 -2.82
N THR A 62 -5.80 2.82 -4.04
CA THR A 62 -6.29 3.70 -5.10
C THR A 62 -7.73 3.35 -5.48
N SER A 63 -8.02 2.07 -5.73
CA SER A 63 -9.38 1.64 -6.07
C SER A 63 -10.38 1.91 -4.96
N LEU A 64 -10.00 1.75 -3.69
CA LEU A 64 -10.86 2.11 -2.56
C LEU A 64 -11.18 3.61 -2.54
N LEU A 65 -10.18 4.46 -2.77
CA LEU A 65 -10.39 5.91 -2.82
C LEU A 65 -11.30 6.32 -3.99
N GLU A 66 -11.10 5.72 -5.16
CA GLU A 66 -11.95 5.93 -6.34
C GLU A 66 -13.40 5.53 -6.05
N SER A 67 -13.63 4.32 -5.53
CA SER A 67 -14.98 3.85 -5.20
C SER A 67 -15.66 4.67 -4.09
N LEU A 68 -14.90 5.19 -3.11
CA LEU A 68 -15.45 6.11 -2.11
C LEU A 68 -15.88 7.44 -2.76
N GLY A 69 -15.08 7.97 -3.68
CA GLY A 69 -15.43 9.17 -4.45
C GLY A 69 -16.69 8.97 -5.31
N GLU A 70 -16.79 7.84 -6.00
CA GLU A 70 -18.00 7.47 -6.76
C GLU A 70 -19.23 7.36 -5.85
N THR A 71 -19.09 6.74 -4.68
CA THR A 71 -20.18 6.62 -3.70
C THR A 71 -20.63 7.99 -3.21
N MET A 72 -19.70 8.91 -2.95
CA MET A 72 -20.03 10.28 -2.56
C MET A 72 -20.83 10.99 -3.65
N GLY A 73 -20.41 10.89 -4.91
CA GLY A 73 -21.17 11.45 -6.05
C GLY A 73 -22.58 10.87 -6.18
N LEU A 74 -22.74 9.55 -5.98
CA LEU A 74 -24.06 8.91 -5.98
C LEU A 74 -24.98 9.42 -4.85
N LEU A 75 -24.41 9.68 -3.67
CA LEU A 75 -25.18 10.25 -2.55
C LEU A 75 -25.59 11.70 -2.81
N GLU A 76 -24.71 12.50 -3.41
CA GLU A 76 -25.03 13.85 -3.86
C GLU A 76 -26.17 13.85 -4.89
N GLU A 77 -26.08 12.98 -5.90
CA GLU A 77 -27.13 12.81 -6.92
C GLU A 77 -28.47 12.35 -6.32
N ALA A 78 -28.43 11.55 -5.26
CA ALA A 78 -29.60 11.13 -4.51
C ALA A 78 -30.21 12.24 -3.62
N GLY A 79 -29.58 13.41 -3.56
CA GLY A 79 -30.04 14.56 -2.79
C GLY A 79 -29.69 14.50 -1.30
N VAL A 80 -28.66 13.74 -0.92
CA VAL A 80 -28.17 13.75 0.46
C VAL A 80 -27.50 15.09 0.74
N PRO A 81 -27.88 15.80 1.82
CA PRO A 81 -27.28 17.09 2.17
C PRO A 81 -25.77 16.95 2.44
N ALA A 82 -24.99 17.91 1.97
CA ALA A 82 -23.53 17.89 2.06
C ALA A 82 -23.03 17.78 3.51
N GLU A 83 -23.73 18.38 4.47
CA GLU A 83 -23.44 18.30 5.91
C GLU A 83 -23.50 16.87 6.48
N HIS A 84 -24.12 15.92 5.78
CA HIS A 84 -24.21 14.52 6.18
C HIS A 84 -23.25 13.61 5.40
N LEU A 85 -22.73 14.06 4.26
CA LEU A 85 -21.86 13.24 3.41
C LEU A 85 -20.57 12.88 4.14
N ASP A 86 -19.92 13.85 4.78
CA ASP A 86 -18.66 13.62 5.50
C ASP A 86 -18.81 12.56 6.59
N ASP A 87 -19.91 12.62 7.36
CA ASP A 87 -20.20 11.64 8.42
C ASP A 87 -20.46 10.24 7.87
N ILE A 88 -21.24 10.13 6.78
CA ILE A 88 -21.53 8.84 6.11
C ILE A 88 -20.24 8.23 5.57
N MET A 89 -19.43 9.02 4.87
CA MET A 89 -18.17 8.58 4.29
C MET A 89 -17.16 8.17 5.37
N TYR A 90 -17.11 8.91 6.48
CA TYR A 90 -16.27 8.59 7.62
C TYR A 90 -16.66 7.26 8.29
N GLU A 91 -17.96 7.02 8.51
CA GLU A 91 -18.42 5.75 9.07
C GLU A 91 -18.17 4.57 8.10
N GLY A 92 -18.34 4.78 6.80
CA GLY A 92 -17.95 3.79 5.78
C GLY A 92 -16.47 3.44 5.85
N TYR A 93 -15.59 4.46 5.92
CA TYR A 93 -14.16 4.27 6.10
C TYR A 93 -13.81 3.52 7.39
N ARG A 94 -14.45 3.86 8.52
CA ARG A 94 -14.25 3.15 9.79
C ARG A 94 -14.65 1.68 9.71
N GLY A 95 -15.73 1.37 8.99
CA GLY A 95 -16.17 0.00 8.73
C GLY A 95 -15.11 -0.80 7.97
N ILE A 96 -14.62 -0.25 6.86
CA ILE A 96 -13.56 -0.87 6.05
C ILE A 96 -12.28 -1.07 6.88
N ARG A 97 -11.87 -0.06 7.63
CA ARG A 97 -10.68 -0.15 8.50
C ARG A 97 -10.82 -1.25 9.56
N ARG A 98 -11.99 -1.38 10.18
CA ARG A 98 -12.27 -2.44 11.16
C ARG A 98 -12.12 -3.81 10.52
N TRP A 99 -12.67 -3.99 9.32
CA TRP A 99 -12.57 -5.25 8.59
C TRP A 99 -11.11 -5.64 8.30
N PHE A 100 -10.25 -4.70 7.90
CA PHE A 100 -8.83 -4.97 7.71
C PHE A 100 -8.12 -5.39 9.01
N VAL A 101 -8.42 -4.73 10.15
CA VAL A 101 -7.86 -5.10 11.46
C VAL A 101 -8.32 -6.50 11.88
N GLU A 102 -9.56 -6.87 11.59
CA GLU A 102 -10.09 -8.21 11.87
C GLU A 102 -9.42 -9.28 11.01
N LEU A 103 -9.20 -9.01 9.72
CA LEU A 103 -8.45 -9.91 8.82
C LEU A 103 -7.02 -10.15 9.31
N GLU A 104 -6.34 -9.11 9.80
CA GLU A 104 -4.99 -9.23 10.37
C GLU A 104 -4.99 -10.16 11.60
N LYS A 105 -5.93 -9.95 12.53
CA LYS A 105 -6.07 -10.79 13.73
C LYS A 105 -6.31 -12.26 13.38
N THR A 106 -7.17 -12.55 12.40
CA THR A 106 -7.45 -13.93 11.98
C THR A 106 -6.19 -14.62 11.44
N LYS A 107 -5.40 -13.94 10.62
CA LYS A 107 -4.11 -14.46 10.12
C LYS A 107 -3.11 -14.71 11.24
N SER A 108 -3.04 -13.81 12.23
CA SER A 108 -2.16 -14.00 13.39
C SER A 108 -2.53 -15.23 14.22
N VAL A 109 -3.84 -15.52 14.36
CA VAL A 109 -4.33 -16.69 15.08
C VAL A 109 -4.06 -17.98 14.29
N GLU A 110 -4.30 -18.01 12.98
CA GLU A 110 -4.00 -19.18 12.14
C GLU A 110 -2.49 -19.50 12.12
N ALA A 111 -1.63 -18.48 12.09
CA ALA A 111 -0.18 -18.64 12.17
C ALA A 111 0.27 -19.23 13.52
N LEU A 112 -0.37 -18.82 14.63
CA LEU A 112 -0.10 -19.36 15.97
C LEU A 112 -0.62 -20.80 16.16
N LEU A 113 -1.65 -21.21 15.43
CA LEU A 113 -2.22 -22.56 15.50
C LEU A 113 -1.56 -23.55 14.53
N SER A 114 -0.76 -23.05 13.57
CA SER A 114 -0.04 -23.86 12.57
C SER A 114 1.46 -24.01 12.87
N ALA A 115 1.96 -23.38 13.95
CA ALA A 115 3.33 -23.46 14.45
C ALA A 115 3.43 -24.45 15.62
#